data_AF-A0A7C8N7K0-F1
#
_entry.id   AF-A0A7C8N7K0-F1
#
_cell.length_a   1.000
_cell.length_b   1.000
_cell.length_c   1.000
_cell.angle_alpha   90.00
_cell.angle_beta   90.00
_cell.angle_gamma   90.00
#
_symmetry.space_group_name_H-M   'P 1'
#
loop_
_entity.id
_entity.type
_entity.pdbx_description
1 polymer ?
#
loop_
_entity_poly.entity_id
_entity_poly.type
_entity_poly.pdbx_seq_one_letter_code
_entity_poly.pdbx_strand_id
1 'polypeptide(L)'
;MSATKQDGSTTMVQELWREVSVQIKDDSSFIKLSADTVDRLGHRGKNYFVYHCCLLLGKPAEFVFESPEMESVYLGNPKEMERELDSVVVCLPDAIFPVLHHREPPKEAQDETTS
;
A
#
# COMPACT_ATOMS: atom_id res chain seq x y z
N MET A 1 -17.59 38.32 -4.51
CA MET A 1 -16.78 37.21 -5.07
C MET A 1 -15.97 36.63 -3.93
N SER A 2 -16.46 35.57 -3.29
CA SER A 2 -15.77 34.97 -2.15
C SER A 2 -14.69 34.05 -2.69
N ALA A 3 -13.43 34.43 -2.50
CA ALA A 3 -12.29 33.56 -2.75
C ALA A 3 -12.44 32.35 -1.81
N THR A 4 -12.81 31.20 -2.38
CA THR A 4 -12.69 29.91 -1.71
C THR A 4 -11.24 29.74 -1.33
N LYS A 5 -10.93 29.87 -0.04
CA LYS A 5 -9.66 29.45 0.52
C LYS A 5 -9.52 27.97 0.16
N GLN A 6 -8.73 27.65 -0.88
CA GLN A 6 -8.32 26.28 -1.12
C GLN A 6 -7.57 25.85 0.13
N ASP A 7 -8.24 25.01 0.92
CA ASP A 7 -7.71 24.42 2.12
C ASP A 7 -6.44 23.66 1.74
N GLY A 8 -5.27 24.00 2.28
CA GLY A 8 -3.98 23.40 1.88
C GLY A 8 -3.96 21.87 1.99
N SER A 9 -4.83 21.32 2.84
CA SER A 9 -5.11 19.89 2.97
C SER A 9 -5.67 19.26 1.68
N THR A 10 -6.55 19.96 0.96
CA THR A 10 -7.17 19.45 -0.28
C THR A 10 -6.16 19.39 -1.42
N THR A 11 -5.31 20.42 -1.53
CA THR A 11 -4.24 20.48 -2.54
C THR A 11 -3.23 19.35 -2.33
N MET A 12 -2.83 19.11 -1.08
CA MET A 12 -1.90 18.04 -0.74
C MET A 12 -2.44 16.64 -1.10
N VAL A 13 -3.71 16.36 -0.80
CA VAL A 13 -4.34 15.07 -1.16
C VAL A 13 -4.37 14.87 -2.68
N GLN A 14 -4.63 15.93 -3.45
CA GLN A 14 -4.66 15.85 -4.92
C GLN A 14 -3.27 15.62 -5.52
N GLU A 15 -2.24 16.28 -5.00
CA GLU A 15 -0.85 16.09 -5.45
C GLU A 15 -0.38 14.66 -5.15
N LEU A 16 -0.63 14.17 -3.94
CA LEU A 16 -0.33 12.79 -3.57
C LEU A 16 -1.10 11.78 -4.40
N TRP A 17 -2.37 12.07 -4.70
CA TRP A 17 -3.18 11.17 -5.53
C TRP A 17 -2.64 11.10 -6.96
N ARG A 18 -2.16 12.23 -7.50
CA ARG A 18 -1.50 12.27 -8.81
C ARG A 18 -0.20 11.47 -8.82
N GLU A 19 0.65 11.62 -7.79
CA GLU A 19 1.89 10.86 -7.65
C GLU A 19 1.65 9.35 -7.49
N VAL A 20 0.61 8.97 -6.75
CA VAL A 20 0.20 7.57 -6.61
C VAL A 20 -0.33 7.00 -7.93
N SER A 21 -1.17 7.77 -8.64
CA SER A 21 -1.80 7.31 -9.87
C SER A 21 -0.80 6.98 -10.98
N VAL A 22 0.37 7.64 -11.02
CA VAL A 22 1.41 7.35 -12.03
C VAL A 22 2.16 6.04 -11.78
N GLN A 23 2.08 5.49 -10.57
CA GLN A 23 2.71 4.21 -10.22
C GLN A 23 1.81 3.01 -10.54
N ILE A 24 0.51 3.25 -10.73
CA ILE A 24 -0.47 2.23 -11.12
C ILE A 24 -0.33 2.00 -12.63
N LYS A 25 0.62 1.12 -13.00
CA LYS A 25 0.70 0.52 -14.33
C LYS A 25 -0.09 -0.78 -14.35
N ASP A 26 -0.41 -1.27 -15.55
CA ASP A 26 -1.16 -2.52 -15.75
C ASP A 26 -0.49 -3.76 -15.09
N ASP A 27 0.79 -3.66 -14.73
CA ASP A 27 1.60 -4.69 -14.07
C ASP A 27 1.90 -4.42 -12.58
N SER A 28 1.57 -3.24 -12.05
CA SER A 28 1.84 -2.90 -10.65
C SER A 28 0.71 -3.39 -9.74
N SER A 29 0.96 -4.48 -8.99
CA SER A 29 0.03 -5.02 -7.97
C SER A 29 -0.13 -4.08 -6.74
N PHE A 30 0.76 -3.11 -6.57
CA PHE A 30 0.79 -2.17 -5.45
C PHE A 30 1.54 -0.87 -5.81
N ILE A 31 1.37 0.15 -4.96
CA ILE A 31 1.99 1.49 -5.07
C ILE A 31 3.03 1.63 -3.96
N LYS A 32 4.21 2.20 -4.25
CA LYS A 32 5.24 2.50 -3.24
C LYS A 32 5.19 3.99 -2.83
N LEU A 33 5.14 4.24 -1.53
CA LEU A 33 5.10 5.55 -0.90
C LEU A 33 6.20 5.64 0.15
N SER A 34 6.57 6.86 0.56
CA SER A 34 7.39 7.05 1.75
C SER A 34 6.53 7.07 3.03
N ALA A 35 7.11 6.67 4.15
CA ALA A 35 6.44 6.75 5.45
C ALA A 35 6.05 8.19 5.83
N ASP A 36 6.92 9.16 5.56
CA ASP A 36 6.65 10.58 5.73
C ASP A 36 5.39 11.03 4.97
N THR A 37 5.22 10.56 3.74
CA THR A 37 4.05 10.85 2.92
C THR A 37 2.78 10.29 3.56
N VAL A 38 2.84 9.04 4.02
CA VAL A 38 1.70 8.37 4.67
C VAL A 38 1.32 9.06 5.97
N ASP A 39 2.29 9.51 6.77
CA ASP A 39 2.00 10.19 8.03
C ASP A 39 1.34 11.55 7.83
N ARG A 40 1.73 12.29 6.79
CA ARG A 40 1.11 13.59 6.48
C ARG A 40 -0.33 13.48 5.96
N LEU A 41 -0.75 12.34 5.41
CA LEU A 41 -2.13 12.12 4.95
C LEU A 41 -3.16 12.17 6.11
N GLY A 42 -2.73 11.85 7.33
CA GLY A 42 -3.62 11.65 8.46
C GLY A 42 -4.66 10.55 8.23
N HIS A 43 -5.55 10.33 9.20
CA HIS A 43 -6.50 9.21 9.15
C HIS A 43 -7.46 9.29 7.94
N ARG A 44 -7.97 10.50 7.63
CA ARG A 44 -8.90 10.69 6.51
C ARG A 44 -8.24 10.47 5.14
N GLY A 45 -7.01 10.94 4.96
CA GLY A 45 -6.26 10.71 3.73
C GLY A 45 -5.94 9.24 3.55
N LYS A 46 -5.47 8.55 4.59
CA LYS A 46 -5.22 7.10 4.56
C LYS A 46 -6.47 6.31 4.09
N ASN A 47 -7.64 6.58 4.67
CA ASN A 47 -8.89 5.92 4.27
C ASN A 47 -9.29 6.23 2.82
N TYR A 48 -9.10 7.47 2.37
CA TYR A 48 -9.37 7.87 0.98
C TYR A 48 -8.53 7.05 -0.01
N PHE A 49 -7.21 6.96 0.22
CA PHE A 49 -6.31 6.22 -0.65
C PHE A 49 -6.60 4.73 -0.67
N VAL A 50 -6.84 4.12 0.50
CA VAL A 50 -7.24 2.71 0.60
C VAL A 50 -8.52 2.44 -0.19
N TYR A 51 -9.56 3.25 0.01
CA TYR A 51 -10.83 3.09 -0.70
C TYR A 51 -10.66 3.14 -2.22
N HIS A 52 -9.94 4.14 -2.73
CA HIS A 52 -9.73 4.27 -4.17
C HIS A 52 -8.81 3.19 -4.74
N CYS A 53 -7.79 2.75 -3.99
CA CYS A 53 -6.94 1.65 -4.39
C CYS A 53 -7.74 0.33 -4.47
N CYS A 54 -8.65 0.07 -3.53
CA CYS A 54 -9.56 -1.07 -3.59
C CYS A 54 -10.42 -1.06 -4.86
N LEU A 55 -10.92 0.12 -5.26
CA LEU A 55 -11.73 0.26 -6.48
C LEU A 55 -10.90 0.01 -7.74
N LEU A 56 -9.66 0.50 -7.79
CA LEU A 56 -8.78 0.36 -8.95
C LEU A 56 -8.28 -1.08 -9.13
N LEU A 57 -7.89 -1.74 -8.04
CA LEU A 57 -7.36 -3.10 -8.07
C LEU A 57 -8.46 -4.17 -8.12
N GLY A 58 -9.71 -3.81 -7.78
CA GLY A 58 -10.82 -4.77 -7.62
C GLY A 58 -10.59 -5.77 -6.48
N LYS A 59 -9.70 -5.45 -5.53
CA LYS A 59 -9.25 -6.30 -4.44
C LYS A 59 -9.11 -5.48 -3.15
N PRO A 60 -9.12 -6.10 -1.96
CA PRO A 60 -8.78 -5.40 -0.72
C PRO A 60 -7.38 -4.78 -0.83
N ALA A 61 -7.25 -3.54 -0.40
CA ALA A 61 -6.00 -2.79 -0.38
C ALA A 61 -5.70 -2.26 1.02
N GLU A 62 -4.44 -2.28 1.42
CA GLU A 62 -3.98 -1.83 2.74
C GLU A 62 -2.59 -1.22 2.64
N PHE A 63 -2.22 -0.42 3.65
CA PHE A 63 -0.85 0.06 3.81
C PHE A 63 0.01 -1.01 4.48
N VAL A 64 1.15 -1.30 3.88
CA VAL A 64 2.11 -2.32 4.31
C VAL A 64 3.49 -1.69 4.40
N PHE A 65 4.13 -1.77 5.56
CA PHE A 65 5.44 -1.17 5.78
C PHE A 65 6.55 -2.15 5.41
N GLU A 66 7.56 -1.66 4.70
CA GLU A 66 8.78 -2.40 4.41
C GLU A 66 9.60 -2.54 5.70
N SER A 67 9.85 -3.78 6.14
CA SER A 67 10.74 -4.06 7.28
C SER A 67 12.19 -4.24 6.80
N PRO A 68 13.21 -3.88 7.61
CA PRO A 68 13.15 -3.34 8.99
C PRO A 68 13.19 -1.80 9.07
N GLU A 69 13.47 -1.13 7.95
CA GLU A 69 13.77 0.30 7.93
C GLU A 69 12.53 1.18 7.99
N MET A 70 11.34 0.65 7.69
CA MET A 70 10.04 1.36 7.68
C MET A 70 10.03 2.67 6.87
N GLU A 71 11.03 2.91 6.02
CA GLU A 71 11.12 4.13 5.20
C GLU A 71 10.10 4.12 4.05
N SER A 72 9.73 2.92 3.62
CA SER A 72 8.82 2.67 2.51
C SER A 72 7.51 2.05 2.99
N VAL A 73 6.41 2.55 2.44
CA VAL A 73 5.06 2.05 2.66
C VAL A 73 4.46 1.68 1.31
N TYR A 74 4.02 0.44 1.20
CA TYR A 74 3.30 -0.04 0.04
C TYR A 74 1.79 0.08 0.25
N LEU A 75 1.04 0.38 -0.80
CA LEU A 75 -0.41 0.39 -0.81
C LEU A 75 -0.91 -0.55 -1.91
N GLY A 76 -1.57 -1.64 -1.53
CA GLY A 76 -2.07 -2.64 -2.47
C GLY A 76 -2.66 -3.84 -1.76
N ASN A 77 -2.79 -4.99 -2.45
CA ASN A 77 -3.28 -6.20 -1.80
C ASN A 77 -2.22 -6.87 -0.89
N PRO A 78 -2.50 -7.10 0.40
CA PRO A 78 -1.53 -7.69 1.32
C PRO A 78 -0.96 -9.03 0.87
N LYS A 79 -1.80 -9.92 0.33
CA LYS A 79 -1.37 -11.27 -0.10
C LYS A 79 -0.47 -11.24 -1.33
N GLU A 80 -0.62 -10.22 -2.17
CA GLU A 80 0.24 -10.04 -3.35
C GLU A 80 1.57 -9.44 -2.92
N MET A 81 1.53 -8.44 -2.03
CA MET A 81 2.71 -7.87 -1.41
C MET A 81 3.54 -8.90 -0.63
N GLU A 82 2.92 -9.80 0.14
CA GLU A 82 3.60 -10.91 0.83
C GLU A 82 4.35 -11.87 -0.11
N ARG A 83 3.92 -11.98 -1.37
CA ARG A 83 4.56 -12.85 -2.37
C ARG A 83 5.72 -12.16 -3.09
N GLU A 84 5.61 -10.84 -3.26
CA GLU A 84 6.54 -10.03 -4.02
C GLU A 84 7.66 -9.41 -3.16
N LEU A 85 7.38 -9.13 -1.87
CA LEU A 85 8.30 -8.48 -0.94
C LEU A 85 8.93 -9.48 0.04
N ASP A 86 10.20 -9.27 0.40
CA ASP A 86 10.96 -10.19 1.25
C ASP A 86 10.49 -10.22 2.72
N SER A 87 10.09 -9.06 3.25
CA SER A 87 9.45 -8.96 4.56
C SER A 87 8.53 -7.75 4.64
N VAL A 88 7.35 -7.93 5.24
CA VAL A 88 6.30 -6.92 5.28
C VAL A 88 5.65 -6.83 6.65
N VAL A 89 5.38 -5.61 7.10
CA VAL A 89 4.63 -5.35 8.33
C VAL A 89 3.25 -4.83 7.96
N VAL A 90 2.23 -5.61 8.33
CA VAL A 90 0.82 -5.29 8.06
C VAL A 90 0.20 -4.60 9.28
N CYS A 91 -0.41 -3.44 9.04
CA CYS A 91 -1.08 -2.63 10.05
C CYS A 91 -2.59 -2.61 9.76
N LEU A 92 -3.33 -3.58 10.31
CA LEU A 92 -4.78 -3.62 10.15
C LEU A 92 -5.45 -2.49 10.97
N PRO A 93 -6.54 -1.88 10.48
CA PRO A 93 -7.24 -0.79 11.17
C PRO A 93 -7.67 -1.10 12.61
N ASP A 94 -7.99 -2.36 12.90
CA ASP A 94 -8.46 -2.84 14.20
C ASP A 94 -7.41 -3.64 14.98
N ALA A 95 -6.19 -3.78 14.45
CA ALA A 95 -5.14 -4.53 15.13
C ALA A 95 -4.48 -3.70 16.23
N ILE A 96 -4.37 -4.30 17.43
CA ILE A 96 -3.66 -3.71 18.57
C ILE A 96 -2.14 -3.70 18.31
N PHE A 97 -1.64 -4.68 17.57
CA PHE A 97 -0.23 -4.81 17.24
C PHE A 97 -0.04 -5.08 15.74
N PRO A 98 0.97 -4.49 15.10
CA PRO A 98 1.32 -4.81 13.73
C PRO A 98 1.84 -6.25 13.60
N VAL A 99 1.59 -6.89 12.46
CA VAL A 99 2.00 -8.27 12.19
C VAL A 99 3.12 -8.28 11.16
N LEU A 100 4.26 -8.91 11.51
CA LEU A 100 5.38 -9.12 10.58
C LEU A 100 5.18 -10.43 9.82
N HIS A 101 5.21 -10.35 8.50
CA HIS A 101 5.19 -11.50 7.60
C HIS A 101 6.51 -11.56 6.83
N HIS A 102 7.05 -12.77 6.74
CA HIS A 102 8.16 -13.07 5.86
C HIS A 102 7.63 -13.70 4.59
N ARG A 103 8.29 -13.42 3.47
CA ARG A 103 8.01 -14.10 2.21
C ARG A 103 8.08 -15.60 2.42
N GLU A 104 7.02 -16.32 2.04
CA GLU A 104 7.10 -17.77 1.97
C GLU A 104 8.14 -18.16 0.93
N PRO A 105 9.09 -19.06 1.25
CA PRO A 105 10.00 -19.57 0.24
C PRO A 105 9.16 -20.19 -0.89
N PRO A 106 9.55 -20.02 -2.16
CA PRO A 106 8.84 -20.64 -3.26
C PRO A 106 8.73 -22.14 -2.96
N LYS A 107 7.50 -22.67 -2.93
CA LYS A 107 7.29 -24.10 -2.86
C LYS A 107 8.01 -24.67 -4.08
N GLU A 108 9.13 -25.34 -3.86
CA GLU A 108 9.76 -26.14 -4.89
C GLU A 108 8.65 -27.01 -5.47
N ALA A 109 8.39 -26.85 -6.77
CA ALA A 109 7.58 -27.81 -7.48
C ALA A 109 8.25 -29.16 -7.19
N GLN A 110 7.60 -30.00 -6.39
CA GLN A 110 7.97 -31.39 -6.32
C GLN A 110 7.73 -31.90 -7.73
N ASP A 111 8.80 -31.93 -8.51
CA ASP A 111 8.83 -32.56 -9.81
C ASP A 111 8.25 -33.95 -9.60
N GLU A 112 7.09 -34.17 -10.21
CA GLU A 112 6.50 -35.47 -10.44
C GLU A 112 7.52 -36.28 -11.24
N THR A 113 8.52 -36.85 -10.56
CA THR A 113 9.35 -37.89 -11.14
C THR A 113 8.53 -39.16 -11.07
N THR A 114 7.67 -39.27 -12.07
CA THR A 114 7.02 -40.49 -12.50
C THR A 114 8.13 -41.43 -12.96
N SER A 115 8.40 -42.52 -12.23
CA SER A 115 8.67 -43.87 -12.74
C SER A 115 8.95 -44.83 -11.60
#